data_AF-A0A964Z2T7-F1
#
_entry.id   AF-A0A964Z2T7-F1
#
_cell.length_a   1.000
_cell.length_b   1.000
_cell.length_c   1.000
_cell.angle_alpha   90.00
_cell.angle_beta   90.00
_cell.angle_gamma   90.00
#
_symmetry.space_group_name_H-M   'P 1'
#
loop_
_entity.id
_entity.type
_entity.pdbx_description
1 polymer ?
#
loop_
_entity_poly.entity_id
_entity_poly.type
_entity_poly.pdbx_seq_one_letter_code
_entity_poly.pdbx_strand_id
1 'polypeptide(L)'
;MKDDFPVPPVDKHQPGTVGRFIQVAKSQVGYIEGPKDNETKYGAYTKANFQPWCGSFVNWCANEAGVKVPNTVYTPSGAAAFKKKGAWIDGDLADPEPGDIAYFDFPADGADRISHVGIVIEDNEDGTVWCIEGNTTGDGKKGSQRNGGEACKKLRAYKKNKAGVQISIVGFGRPKFGGKLTTKTEEQYSAPTPSNKTNKKPKMCPECGQAIK
;
A
#
# COMPACT_ATOMS: atom_id res chain seq x y z
N MET A 1 -0.14 13.92 -17.10
CA MET A 1 -0.92 14.37 -15.92
C MET A 1 0.07 14.67 -14.83
N LYS A 2 -0.12 15.75 -14.07
CA LYS A 2 0.74 16.03 -12.90
C LYS A 2 0.51 14.89 -11.89
N ASP A 3 1.57 14.39 -11.28
CA ASP A 3 1.41 13.47 -10.14
C ASP A 3 1.03 14.33 -8.94
N ASP A 4 -0.27 14.43 -8.69
CA ASP A 4 -0.82 15.24 -7.59
C ASP A 4 -0.58 14.57 -6.22
N PHE A 5 0.02 13.38 -6.19
CA PHE A 5 0.33 12.61 -4.98
C PHE A 5 1.82 12.20 -4.96
N PRO A 6 2.76 13.16 -4.93
CA PRO A 6 4.18 12.86 -4.92
C PRO A 6 4.61 12.24 -3.58
N VAL A 7 5.64 11.40 -3.62
CA VAL A 7 6.32 10.93 -2.41
C VAL A 7 7.05 12.12 -1.78
N PRO A 8 6.86 12.43 -0.49
CA PRO A 8 7.57 13.54 0.17
C PRO A 8 9.08 13.30 0.15
N PRO A 9 9.92 14.36 0.06
CA PRO A 9 11.36 14.21 0.20
C PRO A 9 11.73 13.58 1.56
N VAL A 10 12.91 12.99 1.65
CA VAL A 10 13.40 12.42 2.91
C VAL A 10 13.74 13.57 3.87
N ASP A 11 13.23 13.50 5.10
CA ASP A 11 13.45 14.48 6.17
C ASP A 11 13.92 13.79 7.46
N LYS A 12 13.44 14.21 8.63
CA LYS A 12 13.67 13.48 9.89
C LYS A 12 13.19 12.03 9.85
N HIS A 13 12.26 11.68 8.97
CA HIS A 13 11.76 10.33 8.76
C HIS A 13 12.61 9.60 7.71
N GLN A 14 13.66 8.93 8.18
CA GLN A 14 14.60 8.20 7.33
C GLN A 14 14.00 6.92 6.72
N PRO A 15 14.46 6.47 5.54
CA PRO A 15 14.06 5.19 4.97
C PRO A 15 14.21 4.02 5.94
N GLY A 16 13.25 3.09 5.93
CA GLY A 16 13.19 1.93 6.82
C GLY A 16 12.59 2.20 8.20
N THR A 17 12.15 3.43 8.48
CA THR A 17 11.47 3.80 9.73
C THR A 17 9.95 3.75 9.61
N VAL A 18 9.28 3.55 10.74
CA VAL A 18 7.80 3.67 10.87
C VAL A 18 7.32 5.04 10.38
N GLY A 19 7.99 6.10 10.82
CA GLY A 19 7.63 7.47 10.47
C GLY A 19 7.65 7.70 8.96
N ARG A 20 8.65 7.14 8.26
CA ARG A 20 8.72 7.24 6.80
C ARG A 20 7.60 6.46 6.12
N PHE A 21 7.28 5.26 6.61
CA PHE A 21 6.18 4.46 6.07
C PHE A 21 4.84 5.17 6.17
N ILE A 22 4.55 5.76 7.33
CA ILE A 22 3.33 6.53 7.56
C ILE A 22 3.33 7.83 6.75
N GLN A 23 4.46 8.52 6.64
CA GLN A 23 4.59 9.76 5.84
C GLN A 23 4.29 9.50 4.36
N VAL A 24 4.84 8.43 3.79
CA VAL A 24 4.55 8.01 2.42
C VAL A 24 3.06 7.70 2.26
N ALA A 25 2.47 6.88 3.14
CA ALA A 25 1.05 6.55 3.04
C ALA A 25 0.15 7.80 3.13
N LYS A 26 0.45 8.73 4.04
CA LYS A 26 -0.27 10.02 4.19
C LYS A 26 -0.27 10.85 2.92
N SER A 27 0.84 10.88 2.19
CA SER A 27 0.95 11.66 0.95
C SER A 27 0.04 11.17 -0.17
N GLN A 28 -0.54 9.98 -0.05
CA GLN A 28 -1.39 9.38 -1.07
C GLN A 28 -2.90 9.49 -0.75
N VAL A 29 -3.27 10.00 0.43
CA VAL A 29 -4.68 10.15 0.82
C VAL A 29 -5.38 11.11 -0.14
N GLY A 30 -6.52 10.68 -0.70
CA GLY A 30 -7.27 11.38 -1.74
C GLY A 30 -7.01 10.87 -3.15
N TYR A 31 -6.06 9.96 -3.36
CA TYR A 31 -5.85 9.32 -4.65
C TYR A 31 -7.09 8.51 -5.05
N ILE A 32 -7.60 8.72 -6.25
CA ILE A 32 -8.73 7.98 -6.84
C ILE A 32 -8.20 7.20 -8.05
N GLU A 33 -8.58 5.93 -8.16
CA GLU A 33 -8.23 5.09 -9.32
C GLU A 33 -8.84 5.61 -10.64
N GLY A 34 -8.29 5.17 -11.76
CA GLY A 34 -8.88 5.44 -13.07
C GLY A 34 -7.88 5.85 -14.14
N PRO A 35 -8.36 6.01 -15.40
CA PRO A 35 -9.77 6.07 -15.79
C PRO A 35 -10.52 4.72 -15.83
N LYS A 36 -9.83 3.58 -15.86
CA LYS A 36 -10.48 2.26 -15.77
C LYS A 36 -10.57 1.78 -14.32
N ASP A 37 -11.55 0.91 -14.05
CA ASP A 37 -11.70 0.25 -12.74
C ASP A 37 -10.38 -0.40 -12.31
N ASN A 38 -9.98 -0.14 -11.07
CA ASN A 38 -8.73 -0.61 -10.47
C ASN A 38 -7.44 -0.23 -11.24
N GLU A 39 -7.47 0.77 -12.12
CA GLU A 39 -6.28 1.28 -12.79
C GLU A 39 -5.50 2.23 -11.89
N THR A 40 -4.34 1.79 -11.38
CA THR A 40 -3.53 2.57 -10.43
C THR A 40 -2.03 2.41 -10.63
N LYS A 41 -1.26 3.43 -10.20
CA LYS A 41 0.22 3.35 -10.15
C LYS A 41 0.71 2.23 -9.22
N TYR A 42 -0.05 1.92 -8.17
CA TYR A 42 0.28 0.87 -7.22
C TYR A 42 0.12 -0.53 -7.82
N GLY A 43 -1.01 -0.78 -8.51
CA GLY A 43 -1.25 -2.02 -9.23
C GLY A 43 -0.23 -2.23 -10.35
N ALA A 44 0.12 -1.17 -11.09
CA ALA A 44 1.19 -1.24 -12.09
C ALA A 44 2.55 -1.63 -11.48
N TYR A 45 2.93 -1.03 -10.34
CA TYR A 45 4.15 -1.37 -9.61
C TYR A 45 4.22 -2.84 -9.20
N THR A 46 3.12 -3.40 -8.70
CA THR A 46 3.06 -4.81 -8.27
C THR A 46 2.77 -5.79 -9.40
N LYS A 47 2.59 -5.31 -10.64
CA LYS A 47 2.14 -6.10 -11.81
C LYS A 47 0.75 -6.72 -11.63
N ALA A 48 -0.08 -6.10 -10.80
CA ALA A 48 -1.47 -6.48 -10.54
C ALA A 48 -2.41 -5.28 -10.80
N ASN A 49 -2.15 -4.52 -11.87
CA ASN A 49 -3.03 -3.42 -12.26
C ASN A 49 -4.40 -3.96 -12.69
N PHE A 50 -5.46 -3.15 -12.55
CA PHE A 50 -6.85 -3.56 -12.82
C PHE A 50 -7.36 -4.67 -11.88
N GLN A 51 -6.78 -4.79 -10.69
CA GLN A 51 -7.22 -5.68 -9.61
C GLN A 51 -7.39 -4.86 -8.31
N PRO A 52 -8.19 -5.33 -7.34
CA PRO A 52 -8.32 -4.65 -6.06
C PRO A 52 -6.95 -4.31 -5.45
N TRP A 53 -6.69 -3.02 -5.26
CA TRP A 53 -5.31 -2.53 -5.09
C TRP A 53 -4.91 -2.19 -3.65
N CYS A 54 -5.68 -2.58 -2.63
CA CYS A 54 -5.33 -2.33 -1.22
C CYS A 54 -3.97 -2.92 -0.84
N GLY A 55 -3.69 -4.17 -1.23
CA GLY A 55 -2.40 -4.80 -1.00
C GLY A 55 -1.27 -4.19 -1.83
N SER A 56 -1.57 -3.85 -3.09
CA SER A 56 -0.63 -3.15 -3.97
C SER A 56 -0.22 -1.79 -3.40
N PHE A 57 -1.16 -1.05 -2.81
CA PHE A 57 -0.91 0.21 -2.12
C PHE A 57 0.06 0.04 -0.94
N VAL A 58 -0.19 -0.93 -0.06
CA VAL A 58 0.69 -1.22 1.09
C VAL A 58 2.09 -1.60 0.63
N ASN A 59 2.21 -2.49 -0.37
CA ASN A 59 3.51 -2.89 -0.91
C ASN A 59 4.27 -1.74 -1.59
N TRP A 60 3.57 -0.85 -2.30
CA TRP A 60 4.18 0.34 -2.88
C TRP A 60 4.64 1.32 -1.80
N CYS A 61 3.79 1.63 -0.81
CA CYS A 61 4.17 2.52 0.29
C CYS A 61 5.38 1.99 1.05
N ALA A 62 5.44 0.68 1.28
CA ALA A 62 6.59 0.05 1.94
C ALA A 62 7.86 0.19 1.10
N ASN A 63 7.79 0.01 -0.23
CA ASN A 63 8.94 0.21 -1.12
C ASN A 63 9.48 1.65 -1.09
N GLU A 64 8.60 2.64 -1.27
CA GLU A 64 8.97 4.07 -1.26
C GLU A 64 9.51 4.49 0.12
N ALA A 65 9.04 3.84 1.18
CA ALA A 65 9.54 4.08 2.53
C ALA A 65 10.81 3.29 2.88
N GLY A 66 11.27 2.37 2.03
CA GLY A 66 12.36 1.46 2.37
C GLY A 66 12.01 0.47 3.48
N VAL A 67 10.75 0.10 3.66
CA VAL A 67 10.31 -0.89 4.64
C VAL A 67 10.12 -2.26 3.97
N LYS A 68 10.63 -3.31 4.60
CA LYS A 68 10.44 -4.68 4.12
C LYS A 68 9.19 -5.29 4.73
N VAL A 69 8.23 -5.63 3.88
CA VAL A 69 6.98 -6.31 4.25
C VAL A 69 6.81 -7.56 3.40
N PRO A 70 6.11 -8.62 3.87
CA PRO A 70 5.62 -9.66 2.98
C PRO A 70 4.82 -9.09 1.82
N ASN A 71 4.80 -9.79 0.68
CA ASN A 71 3.86 -9.43 -0.39
C ASN A 71 2.44 -9.65 0.12
N THR A 72 1.64 -8.60 0.11
CA THR A 72 0.26 -8.59 0.60
C THR A 72 -0.74 -8.19 -0.49
N VAL A 73 -0.32 -8.15 -1.77
CA VAL A 73 -1.22 -7.95 -2.92
C VAL A 73 -2.39 -8.92 -2.87
N TYR A 74 -2.10 -10.20 -2.59
CA TYR A 74 -3.10 -11.15 -2.11
C TYR A 74 -3.06 -11.19 -0.60
N THR A 75 -4.06 -10.57 0.03
CA THR A 75 -4.06 -10.28 1.47
C THR A 75 -4.02 -11.53 2.36
N PRO A 76 -4.68 -12.67 2.03
CA PRO A 76 -4.53 -13.90 2.82
C PRO A 76 -3.09 -14.44 2.84
N SER A 77 -2.37 -14.37 1.71
CA SER A 77 -0.97 -14.79 1.67
C SER A 77 -0.06 -13.84 2.47
N GLY A 78 -0.33 -12.54 2.48
CA GLY A 78 0.39 -11.58 3.31
C GLY A 78 0.28 -11.93 4.80
N ALA A 79 -0.94 -12.15 5.28
CA ALA A 79 -1.18 -12.57 6.66
C ALA A 79 -0.55 -13.93 6.99
N ALA A 80 -0.70 -14.92 6.11
CA ALA A 80 -0.05 -16.22 6.30
C ALA A 80 1.48 -16.10 6.39
N ALA A 81 2.09 -15.19 5.63
CA ALA A 81 3.52 -14.91 5.70
C ALA A 81 3.94 -14.24 7.01
N PHE A 82 3.12 -13.34 7.57
CA PHE A 82 3.34 -12.80 8.92
C PHE A 82 3.22 -13.88 10.00
N LYS A 83 2.19 -14.74 9.91
CA LYS A 83 2.02 -15.89 10.81
C LYS A 83 3.23 -16.81 10.79
N LYS A 84 3.69 -17.20 9.59
CA LYS A 84 4.89 -18.03 9.42
C LYS A 84 6.16 -17.40 10.02
N LYS A 85 6.23 -16.07 10.07
CA LYS A 85 7.37 -15.32 10.64
C LYS A 85 7.23 -15.06 12.14
N GLY A 86 6.14 -15.49 12.79
CA GLY A 86 5.86 -15.18 14.19
C GLY A 86 5.63 -13.69 14.44
N ALA A 87 5.17 -12.95 13.43
CA ALA A 87 4.97 -11.50 13.47
C ALA A 87 3.50 -11.13 13.19
N TRP A 88 2.58 -12.08 13.37
CA TRP A 88 1.15 -11.89 13.31
C TRP A 88 0.58 -11.78 14.73
N ILE A 89 -0.40 -10.91 14.90
CA ILE A 89 -1.11 -10.70 16.17
C ILE A 89 -2.61 -10.77 15.85
N ASP A 90 -3.33 -11.69 16.48
CA ASP A 90 -4.78 -11.81 16.32
C ASP A 90 -5.50 -10.60 16.96
N GLY A 91 -6.57 -10.12 16.32
CA GLY A 91 -7.19 -8.83 16.67
C GLY A 91 -7.70 -8.73 18.12
N ASP A 92 -8.22 -9.82 18.67
CA ASP A 92 -8.70 -9.91 20.05
C ASP A 92 -7.57 -9.83 21.08
N LEU A 93 -6.36 -10.28 20.72
CA LEU A 93 -5.15 -10.22 21.55
C LEU A 93 -4.27 -9.00 21.24
N ALA A 94 -4.64 -8.20 20.25
CA ALA A 94 -3.76 -7.18 19.70
C ALA A 94 -3.55 -5.96 20.62
N ASP A 95 -2.31 -5.48 20.54
CA ASP A 95 -1.81 -4.18 21.00
C ASP A 95 -1.17 -3.51 19.77
N PRO A 96 -1.97 -2.89 18.88
CA PRO A 96 -1.51 -2.45 17.58
C PRO A 96 -0.59 -1.24 17.68
N GLU A 97 0.46 -1.22 16.87
CA GLU A 97 1.44 -0.14 16.83
C GLU A 97 1.36 0.64 15.51
N PRO A 98 1.67 1.95 15.49
CA PRO A 98 1.87 2.67 14.24
C PRO A 98 2.86 1.94 13.32
N GLY A 99 2.47 1.75 12.06
CA GLY A 99 3.22 0.99 11.06
C GLY A 99 2.82 -0.49 10.95
N ASP A 100 2.02 -1.03 11.87
CA ASP A 100 1.41 -2.34 11.68
C ASP A 100 0.54 -2.36 10.42
N ILE A 101 0.47 -3.53 9.80
CA ILE A 101 -0.42 -3.80 8.68
C ILE A 101 -1.69 -4.43 9.23
N ALA A 102 -2.79 -3.70 9.23
CA ALA A 102 -4.11 -4.20 9.63
C ALA A 102 -4.73 -5.01 8.49
N TYR A 103 -5.25 -6.19 8.80
CA TYR A 103 -5.95 -7.06 7.87
C TYR A 103 -7.43 -7.14 8.24
N PHE A 104 -8.30 -7.09 7.24
CA PHE A 104 -9.73 -6.92 7.46
C PHE A 104 -10.54 -8.04 6.83
N ASP A 105 -11.65 -8.35 7.48
CA ASP A 105 -12.80 -9.05 6.92
C ASP A 105 -13.90 -8.02 6.64
N PHE A 106 -14.26 -7.84 5.37
CA PHE A 106 -15.44 -7.10 4.95
C PHE A 106 -16.40 -8.01 4.19
N PRO A 107 -17.64 -8.18 4.65
CA PRO A 107 -18.39 -7.28 5.56
C PRO A 107 -18.28 -7.60 7.07
N ALA A 108 -17.25 -8.32 7.52
CA ALA A 108 -17.08 -8.80 8.89
C ALA A 108 -18.10 -9.88 9.27
N ASP A 109 -18.30 -10.83 8.36
CA ASP A 109 -19.24 -11.95 8.50
C ASP A 109 -18.55 -13.28 8.88
N GLY A 110 -17.21 -13.28 9.00
CA GLY A 110 -16.41 -14.47 9.32
C GLY A 110 -16.24 -15.43 8.14
N ALA A 111 -16.91 -15.19 7.01
CA ALA A 111 -16.67 -15.88 5.75
C ALA A 111 -15.57 -15.14 4.98
N ASP A 112 -14.62 -15.87 4.36
CA ASP A 112 -13.45 -15.25 3.69
C ASP A 112 -12.60 -14.34 4.59
N ARG A 113 -12.01 -14.95 5.62
CA ARG A 113 -11.24 -14.38 6.75
C ARG A 113 -10.44 -13.10 6.52
N ILE A 114 -9.96 -12.82 5.30
CA ILE A 114 -9.19 -11.62 4.96
C ILE A 114 -9.52 -11.18 3.53
N SER A 115 -10.13 -10.00 3.38
CA SER A 115 -10.51 -9.40 2.10
C SER A 115 -9.86 -8.04 1.81
N HIS A 116 -9.23 -7.41 2.81
CA HIS A 116 -8.65 -6.06 2.66
C HIS A 116 -7.46 -5.86 3.61
N VAL A 117 -6.70 -4.78 3.39
CA VAL A 117 -5.50 -4.45 4.18
C VAL A 117 -5.24 -2.94 4.22
N GLY A 118 -4.62 -2.46 5.30
CA GLY A 118 -4.35 -1.05 5.55
C GLY A 118 -3.15 -0.85 6.48
N ILE A 119 -2.65 0.38 6.56
CA ILE A 119 -1.49 0.75 7.38
C ILE A 119 -1.99 1.47 8.62
N VAL A 120 -1.73 0.93 9.81
CA VAL A 120 -2.04 1.59 11.08
C VAL A 120 -1.17 2.83 11.22
N ILE A 121 -1.77 3.97 11.54
CA ILE A 121 -1.04 5.22 11.79
C ILE A 121 -1.11 5.66 13.25
N GLU A 122 -2.07 5.15 14.01
CA GLU A 122 -2.34 5.50 15.41
C GLU A 122 -3.28 4.45 16.03
N ASP A 123 -2.96 3.99 17.24
CA ASP A 123 -3.91 3.27 18.11
C ASP A 123 -4.57 4.28 19.05
N ASN A 124 -5.90 4.21 19.17
CA ASN A 124 -6.67 5.14 19.99
C ASN A 124 -6.87 4.63 21.43
N GLU A 125 -6.31 3.46 21.76
CA GLU A 125 -6.40 2.80 23.08
C GLU A 125 -7.86 2.47 23.51
N ASP A 126 -8.81 2.48 22.58
CA ASP A 126 -10.24 2.26 22.83
C ASP A 126 -10.84 1.10 22.00
N GLY A 127 -9.96 0.27 21.44
CA GLY A 127 -10.32 -0.82 20.53
C GLY A 127 -10.49 -0.37 19.07
N THR A 128 -10.12 0.87 18.76
CA THR A 128 -10.06 1.41 17.40
C THR A 128 -8.67 1.92 17.04
N VAL A 129 -8.38 1.92 15.74
CA VAL A 129 -7.16 2.48 15.16
C VAL A 129 -7.51 3.41 14.01
N TRP A 130 -6.65 4.40 13.77
CA TRP A 130 -6.63 5.09 12.49
C TRP A 130 -5.74 4.33 11.50
N CYS A 131 -6.27 4.10 10.31
CA CYS A 131 -5.56 3.48 9.21
C CYS A 131 -5.45 4.43 8.01
N ILE A 132 -4.44 4.20 7.18
CA ILE A 132 -4.44 4.65 5.79
C ILE A 132 -4.58 3.42 4.91
N GLU A 133 -5.61 3.44 4.08
CA GLU A 133 -6.02 2.33 3.24
C GLU A 133 -6.02 2.78 1.78
N GLY A 134 -5.61 1.89 0.89
CA GLY A 134 -5.86 2.02 -0.53
C GLY A 134 -7.09 1.21 -0.92
N ASN A 135 -7.77 1.62 -1.98
CA ASN A 135 -8.95 0.94 -2.54
C ASN A 135 -10.13 0.78 -1.57
N THR A 136 -10.43 1.83 -0.83
CA THR A 136 -11.59 1.88 0.07
C THR A 136 -12.49 3.05 -0.28
N THR A 137 -13.70 3.11 0.30
CA THR A 137 -14.60 4.24 0.10
C THR A 137 -14.44 5.24 1.24
N GLY A 138 -14.20 6.51 0.89
CA GLY A 138 -14.13 7.63 1.82
C GLY A 138 -15.39 7.82 2.67
N ASP A 139 -15.23 8.43 3.84
CA ASP A 139 -16.34 8.66 4.77
C ASP A 139 -17.42 9.57 4.15
N GLY A 140 -18.69 9.29 4.48
CA GLY A 140 -19.84 10.00 3.92
C GLY A 140 -20.20 9.63 2.48
N LYS A 141 -19.42 8.76 1.81
CA LYS A 141 -19.73 8.24 0.47
C LYS A 141 -20.34 6.84 0.56
N LYS A 142 -21.17 6.48 -0.43
CA LYS A 142 -21.67 5.10 -0.60
C LYS A 142 -20.68 4.32 -1.46
N GLY A 143 -20.27 3.14 -1.01
CA GLY A 143 -19.34 2.30 -1.76
C GLY A 143 -18.73 1.16 -0.94
N SER A 144 -17.94 0.34 -1.61
CA SER A 144 -17.32 -0.86 -1.04
C SER A 144 -16.13 -0.51 -0.15
N GLN A 145 -16.08 -1.05 1.06
CA GLN A 145 -14.90 -0.92 1.93
C GLN A 145 -13.72 -1.81 1.51
N ARG A 146 -13.96 -2.80 0.62
CA ARG A 146 -12.91 -3.71 0.10
C ARG A 146 -12.44 -3.39 -1.32
N ASN A 147 -13.19 -2.57 -2.05
CA ASN A 147 -12.91 -2.17 -3.44
C ASN A 147 -13.59 -0.83 -3.77
N GLY A 148 -13.22 0.21 -3.02
CA GLY A 148 -13.91 1.51 -3.07
C GLY A 148 -13.25 2.57 -3.94
N GLY A 149 -12.10 2.26 -4.53
CA GLY A 149 -11.45 3.09 -5.54
C GLY A 149 -10.67 4.31 -5.03
N GLU A 150 -10.55 4.51 -3.72
CA GLU A 150 -9.89 5.68 -3.14
C GLU A 150 -8.84 5.29 -2.07
N ALA A 151 -7.79 6.10 -1.94
CA ALA A 151 -6.88 6.06 -0.80
C ALA A 151 -7.41 6.97 0.30
N CYS A 152 -7.71 6.43 1.48
CA CYS A 152 -8.39 7.17 2.55
C CYS A 152 -7.73 6.97 3.91
N LYS A 153 -7.84 7.97 4.78
CA LYS A 153 -7.73 7.78 6.23
C LYS A 153 -9.06 7.21 6.75
N LYS A 154 -9.03 6.14 7.54
CA LYS A 154 -10.23 5.44 8.04
C LYS A 154 -10.11 5.11 9.52
N LEU A 155 -11.19 5.30 10.28
CA LEU A 155 -11.32 4.78 11.65
C LEU A 155 -11.83 3.34 11.58
N ARG A 156 -11.13 2.41 12.24
CA ARG A 156 -11.41 0.97 12.16
C ARG A 156 -11.36 0.35 13.54
N ALA A 157 -12.20 -0.66 13.79
CA ALA A 157 -12.22 -1.37 15.06
C ALA A 157 -11.66 -2.79 14.94
N TYR A 158 -10.92 -3.17 15.99
CA TYR A 158 -10.41 -4.52 16.22
C TYR A 158 -10.97 -5.13 17.51
N LYS A 159 -11.53 -4.30 18.40
CA LYS A 159 -12.21 -4.71 19.63
C LYS A 159 -13.52 -3.96 19.82
N LYS A 160 -14.32 -4.40 20.79
CA LYS A 160 -15.52 -3.68 21.23
C LYS A 160 -15.11 -2.27 21.66
N ASN A 161 -15.74 -1.28 21.04
CA ASN A 161 -15.43 0.13 21.21
C ASN A 161 -16.70 0.91 21.55
N LYS A 162 -16.54 2.06 22.20
CA LYS A 162 -17.67 2.92 22.63
C LYS A 162 -18.31 3.68 21.47
N ALA A 163 -17.56 3.88 20.38
CA ALA A 163 -18.01 4.61 19.19
C ALA A 163 -18.97 3.80 18.30
N GLY A 164 -19.15 2.49 18.57
CA GLY A 164 -20.01 1.63 17.76
C GLY A 164 -19.46 1.31 16.37
N VAL A 165 -18.15 1.52 16.14
CA VAL A 165 -17.48 1.17 14.89
C VAL A 165 -17.48 -0.35 14.74
N GLN A 166 -17.88 -0.84 13.56
CA GLN A 166 -17.91 -2.27 13.27
C GLN A 166 -16.50 -2.88 13.40
N ILE A 167 -16.40 -3.94 14.22
CA ILE A 167 -15.18 -4.74 14.34
C ILE A 167 -14.97 -5.44 13.00
N SER A 168 -13.94 -5.01 12.27
CA SER A 168 -13.64 -5.49 10.91
C SER A 168 -12.18 -5.92 10.76
N ILE A 169 -11.31 -5.55 11.70
CA ILE A 169 -9.92 -6.00 11.72
C ILE A 169 -9.87 -7.37 12.38
N VAL A 170 -9.31 -8.34 11.66
CA VAL A 170 -9.11 -9.72 12.15
C VAL A 170 -7.73 -9.95 12.76
N GLY A 171 -6.78 -9.07 12.45
CA GLY A 171 -5.46 -9.08 13.05
C GLY A 171 -4.47 -8.19 12.32
N PHE A 172 -3.24 -8.24 12.81
CA PHE A 172 -2.17 -7.32 12.43
C PHE A 172 -0.91 -8.10 12.06
N GLY A 173 -0.25 -7.67 10.99
CA GLY A 173 1.11 -8.08 10.69
C GLY A 173 2.09 -6.96 11.07
N ARG A 174 3.06 -7.25 11.94
CA ARG A 174 4.04 -6.26 12.42
C ARG A 174 5.33 -6.30 11.59
N PRO A 175 5.63 -5.30 10.74
CA PRO A 175 6.90 -5.23 10.04
C PRO A 175 8.06 -5.03 11.03
N LYS A 176 9.26 -5.46 10.63
CA LYS A 176 10.49 -5.08 11.35
C LYS A 176 11.01 -3.77 10.79
N PHE A 177 11.05 -2.74 11.61
CA PHE A 177 11.61 -1.43 11.28
C PHE A 177 13.06 -1.31 11.77
N GLY A 178 13.85 -0.41 11.20
CA GLY A 178 15.20 -0.10 11.70
C GLY A 178 16.37 -0.88 11.06
N GLY A 179 16.18 -1.53 9.91
CA GLY A 179 17.31 -2.04 9.13
C GLY A 179 18.04 -0.89 8.43
N LYS A 180 19.37 -0.78 8.59
CA LYS A 180 20.21 0.07 7.73
C LYS A 180 20.02 -0.40 6.27
N LEU A 181 19.23 0.32 5.50
CA LEU A 181 19.19 0.15 4.05
C LEU A 181 20.22 1.10 3.44
N THR A 182 21.04 0.57 2.54
CA THR A 182 21.93 1.35 1.68
C THR A 182 21.09 2.42 1.00
N THR A 183 21.40 3.68 1.29
CA THR A 183 20.80 4.87 0.69
C THR A 183 20.68 4.68 -0.81
N LYS A 184 19.45 4.48 -1.29
CA LYS A 184 19.14 4.79 -2.68
C LYS A 184 19.24 6.32 -2.78
N THR A 185 20.10 6.81 -3.67
CA THR A 185 20.20 8.25 -3.96
C THR A 185 18.85 8.75 -4.48
N GLU A 186 18.55 10.05 -4.32
CA GLU A 186 17.29 10.68 -4.73
C GLU A 186 16.88 10.35 -6.18
N GLU A 187 17.85 10.04 -7.04
CA GLU A 187 17.66 9.62 -8.43
C GLU A 187 16.93 8.27 -8.60
N GLN A 188 16.94 7.38 -7.61
CA GLN A 188 16.31 6.05 -7.69
C GLN A 188 14.87 5.98 -7.15
N TYR A 189 14.36 7.06 -6.55
CA TYR A 189 12.96 7.18 -6.11
C TYR A 189 12.10 8.00 -7.09
N SER A 190 12.69 8.48 -8.18
CA SER A 190 11.91 9.06 -9.28
C SER A 190 11.10 7.94 -9.92
N ALA A 191 9.77 8.08 -9.91
CA ALA A 191 8.85 7.18 -10.59
C ALA A 191 9.37 6.88 -12.02
N PRO A 192 9.27 5.64 -12.53
CA PRO A 192 9.59 5.38 -13.91
C PRO A 192 8.71 6.27 -14.79
N THR A 193 9.33 7.26 -15.43
CA THR A 193 8.70 7.96 -16.55
C THR A 193 8.28 6.91 -17.57
N PRO A 194 7.07 6.95 -18.15
CA PRO A 194 6.67 5.98 -19.15
C PRO A 194 7.74 5.92 -20.25
N SER A 195 8.37 4.75 -20.40
CA SER A 195 9.46 4.57 -21.33
C SER A 195 8.91 4.65 -22.76
N ASN A 196 9.03 5.81 -23.41
CA ASN A 196 9.10 5.83 -24.87
C ASN A 196 10.52 5.36 -25.26
N LYS A 197 10.68 4.04 -25.36
CA LYS A 197 11.83 3.43 -26.05
C LYS A 197 11.33 2.61 -27.23
N THR A 198 11.03 3.29 -28.33
CA THR A 198 11.16 2.70 -29.68
C THR A 198 12.63 2.73 -30.08
N ASN A 199 13.46 1.85 -29.50
CA ASN A 199 14.79 1.61 -30.05
C ASN A 199 14.67 0.71 -31.29
N LYS A 200 14.29 1.29 -32.43
CA LYS A 200 14.61 0.70 -33.73
C LYS A 200 16.03 1.14 -34.10
N LYS A 201 16.98 0.20 -34.10
CA LYS A 201 18.28 0.41 -34.78
C LYS A 201 17.99 0.75 -36.26
N PRO A 202 18.63 1.78 -36.84
CA PRO A 202 18.53 2.01 -38.28
C PRO A 202 19.11 0.80 -39.01
N LYS A 203 18.35 0.24 -39.97
CA LYS A 203 18.88 -0.79 -40.86
C LYS A 203 19.88 -0.12 -41.79
N MET A 204 21.12 -0.59 -41.77
CA MET A 204 22.19 -0.10 -42.65
C MET A 204 22.21 -0.94 -43.93
N CYS A 205 22.43 -0.28 -45.06
CA CYS A 205 22.65 -0.98 -46.33
C CYS A 205 23.97 -1.77 -46.28
N PRO A 206 23.97 -3.09 -46.54
CA PRO A 206 25.17 -3.92 -46.44
C PRO A 206 26.21 -3.66 -47.54
N GLU A 207 25.87 -2.93 -48.61
CA GLU A 207 26.80 -2.62 -49.70
C GLU A 207 27.46 -1.23 -49.59
N CYS A 208 26.76 -0.23 -49.05
CA CYS A 208 27.28 1.15 -49.00
C CYS A 208 27.38 1.74 -47.58
N GLY A 209 26.96 1.00 -46.54
CA GLY A 209 27.09 1.40 -45.15
C GLY A 209 26.25 2.60 -44.72
N GLN A 210 25.37 3.13 -45.58
CA GLN A 210 24.51 4.26 -45.23
C GLN A 210 23.21 3.80 -44.55
N ALA A 211 22.67 4.67 -43.69
CA ALA A 211 21.41 4.43 -43.00
C ALA A 211 20.23 4.53 -43.96
N ILE A 212 19.38 3.51 -43.98
CA ILE A 212 18.14 3.50 -44.77
C ILE A 212 17.07 4.21 -43.94
N LYS A 213 16.44 5.26 -44.50
CA LYS A 213 15.30 5.95 -43.89
C LYS A 213 14.03 5.12 -44.00
#